data_AF-A0A956C1Q1-F1
#
_entry.id   AF-A0A956C1Q1-F1
#
_cell.length_a   1.000
_cell.length_b   1.000
_cell.length_c   1.000
_cell.angle_alpha   90.00
_cell.angle_beta   90.00
_cell.angle_gamma   90.00
#
_symmetry.space_group_name_H-M   'P 1'
#
loop_
_entity.id
_entity.type
_entity.pdbx_description
1 polymer ?
#
loop_
_entity_poly.entity_id
_entity_poly.type
_entity_poly.pdbx_seq_one_letter_code
_entity_poly.pdbx_strand_id
1 'polypeptide(L)'
;MKRTLLLLTLVAGAAVAACSSTPEDAPEAPGGFGDNAGLVDPSSTSVMADDSIFEALPLKGKPQLDALCARPGDDPVRDGLCKPDAPALTGLAALQKAVGLGFTPDGGNDNPSFALLGHTQSLASRKVSAINPRVIIFMSTNARNPDLVTLAFTRGEGFAELIARDKKTKKLNFYLVRFEQACSAEHKCTPTDRFTVENERAWRNVSVYDDEDLANTIFDCRACHQPGGPKAPKQMLMQEMERPWTHFFDTETEGGAALYDDFKKAHPKDEPLAAIPPNVLVFSDPAALEHSVNVEGFGDAQPHFFDSKTIEGQVKASSKGQPGANDPPGKSTAWNTLYQRHLAGSPFPPAYHDVKVTDASKVSRVAAAYQAFTKGESSSAPDVTDVFLDRAAPELGHTLKTGLDAAGILKAACAGCHNDKLDPSLSRAGFDVTKLASMDKATKERVIARMKLPASSPQHMPPERFRTLTADEIAKVEAELSK
;
A
#
# COMPACT_ATOMS: atom_id res chain seq x y z
N MET A 1 -58.11 25.35 6.43
CA MET A 1 -58.80 24.79 7.63
C MET A 1 -57.72 24.17 8.50
N LYS A 2 -57.12 24.87 9.47
CA LYS A 2 -57.57 25.12 10.87
C LYS A 2 -57.99 23.85 11.63
N ARG A 3 -57.07 23.31 12.45
CA ARG A 3 -57.15 23.07 13.93
C ARG A 3 -55.91 22.24 14.33
N THR A 4 -54.92 22.68 15.12
CA THR A 4 -54.93 23.20 16.52
C THR A 4 -55.39 22.09 17.49
N LEU A 5 -54.76 21.69 18.60
CA LEU A 5 -53.55 22.03 19.38
C LEU A 5 -53.60 21.15 20.66
N LEU A 6 -52.44 20.90 21.29
CA LEU A 6 -52.12 20.88 22.75
C LEU A 6 -51.14 19.74 23.11
N LEU A 7 -49.89 20.02 23.55
CA LEU A 7 -49.43 20.50 24.88
C LEU A 7 -49.55 19.39 25.94
N LEU A 8 -48.66 19.14 26.92
CA LEU A 8 -47.49 19.80 27.53
C LEU A 8 -46.89 18.69 28.47
N THR A 9 -45.63 18.57 28.89
CA THR A 9 -44.86 19.28 29.96
C THR A 9 -43.71 18.30 30.33
N LEU A 10 -42.40 18.60 30.28
CA LEU A 10 -41.50 19.44 31.11
C LEU A 10 -41.14 18.88 32.51
N VAL A 11 -39.82 18.89 32.82
CA VAL A 11 -39.07 19.07 34.11
C VAL A 11 -37.69 18.38 33.94
N ALA A 12 -36.55 19.06 33.72
CA ALA A 12 -35.69 19.90 34.59
C ALA A 12 -34.76 19.11 35.56
N GLY A 13 -33.44 19.14 35.32
CA GLY A 13 -32.40 19.68 36.24
C GLY A 13 -31.30 18.62 36.47
N ALA A 14 -30.00 18.87 36.62
CA ALA A 14 -29.30 20.03 37.17
C ALA A 14 -27.83 20.11 36.65
N ALA A 15 -27.28 21.32 36.74
CA ALA A 15 -25.88 21.65 36.53
C ALA A 15 -25.09 21.60 37.86
N VAL A 16 -23.79 21.27 37.78
CA VAL A 16 -22.79 21.73 38.76
C VAL A 16 -21.54 22.13 37.98
N ALA A 17 -21.14 23.39 38.16
CA ALA A 17 -19.87 23.95 37.75
C ALA A 17 -18.96 24.07 38.99
N ALA A 18 -17.65 23.91 38.81
CA ALA A 18 -16.66 24.46 39.74
C ALA A 18 -15.40 24.87 38.95
N CYS A 19 -15.03 26.13 39.10
CA CYS A 19 -13.81 26.76 38.62
C CYS A 19 -12.68 26.60 39.66
N SER A 20 -11.42 26.61 39.20
CA SER A 20 -10.33 27.27 39.93
C SER A 20 -9.16 27.59 39.01
N SER A 21 -8.61 28.78 39.18
CA SER A 21 -7.61 29.45 38.35
C SER A 21 -6.36 29.83 39.17
N THR A 22 -5.20 29.85 38.47
CA THR A 22 -4.02 30.78 38.57
C THR A 22 -3.03 30.67 39.78
N PRO A 23 -1.82 31.29 39.75
CA PRO A 23 -0.71 31.27 38.74
C PRO A 23 0.73 31.26 39.40
N GLU A 24 1.79 31.44 38.57
CA GLU A 24 3.19 31.93 38.88
C GLU A 24 4.14 30.97 39.66
N ASP A 25 5.46 30.79 39.40
CA ASP A 25 6.55 31.59 38.81
C ASP A 25 7.72 30.70 38.28
N ALA A 26 8.55 31.26 37.38
CA ALA A 26 9.83 30.71 36.87
C ALA A 26 11.02 30.97 37.83
N PRO A 27 12.23 30.40 37.59
CA PRO A 27 13.22 31.09 36.73
C PRO A 27 14.18 30.19 35.89
N GLU A 28 14.84 30.85 34.92
CA GLU A 28 15.97 30.44 34.04
C GLU A 28 17.21 29.97 34.86
N ALA A 29 18.28 29.31 34.37
CA ALA A 29 19.04 29.24 33.10
C ALA A 29 20.11 28.10 33.25
N PRO A 30 21.23 28.00 32.49
CA PRO A 30 21.48 28.03 31.04
C PRO A 30 22.27 26.79 30.53
N GLY A 31 22.35 26.60 29.21
CA GLY A 31 23.56 26.07 28.57
C GLY A 31 23.43 24.76 27.76
N GLY A 32 23.85 24.82 26.50
CA GLY A 32 24.27 23.65 25.73
C GLY A 32 23.66 23.54 24.33
N PHE A 33 24.09 24.40 23.40
CA PHE A 33 23.95 24.13 21.96
C PHE A 33 24.81 22.90 21.62
N GLY A 34 24.17 21.82 21.22
CA GLY A 34 24.81 20.63 20.68
C GLY A 34 24.01 20.13 19.49
N ASP A 35 24.57 20.34 18.30
CA ASP A 35 24.10 19.80 17.04
C ASP A 35 23.98 18.28 17.13
N ASN A 36 22.75 17.77 17.07
CA ASN A 36 22.48 16.39 16.65
C ASN A 36 21.16 16.42 15.89
N ALA A 37 21.28 16.39 14.56
CA ALA A 37 20.20 15.93 13.70
C ALA A 37 19.78 14.55 14.22
N GLY A 38 18.61 14.51 14.87
CA GLY A 38 18.04 13.29 15.41
C GLY A 38 17.78 12.32 14.26
N LEU A 39 18.70 11.38 14.09
CA LEU A 39 18.43 10.12 13.41
C LEU A 39 17.27 9.47 14.14
N VAL A 40 16.12 9.45 13.48
CA VAL A 40 14.98 8.63 13.86
C VAL A 40 15.50 7.20 13.98
N ASP A 41 15.24 6.57 15.13
CA ASP A 41 15.61 5.18 15.40
C ASP A 41 15.04 4.27 14.28
N PRO A 42 15.89 3.64 13.45
CA PRO A 42 15.43 2.78 12.36
C PRO A 42 14.84 1.45 12.85
N SER A 43 14.82 1.18 14.16
CA SER A 43 14.22 -0.04 14.74
C SER A 43 12.75 0.10 15.13
N SER A 44 12.16 1.29 15.01
CA SER A 44 10.72 1.49 15.18
C SER A 44 9.97 1.00 13.93
N THR A 45 9.86 -0.31 13.76
CA THR A 45 8.95 -0.87 12.76
C THR A 45 7.51 -0.44 13.12
N SER A 46 6.90 0.39 12.28
CA SER A 46 5.59 1.05 12.44
C SER A 46 4.36 0.11 12.49
N VAL A 47 4.59 -1.16 12.83
CA VAL A 47 3.65 -2.29 12.86
C VAL A 47 2.40 -1.98 13.67
N MET A 48 2.52 -1.17 14.71
CA MET A 48 1.40 -0.87 15.60
C MET A 48 0.28 -0.07 14.93
N ALA A 49 0.59 0.79 13.96
CA ALA A 49 -0.42 1.64 13.33
C ALA A 49 -1.37 0.83 12.45
N ASP A 50 -0.85 -0.12 11.67
CA ASP A 50 -1.66 -0.84 10.68
C ASP A 50 -2.52 -1.94 11.34
N ASP A 51 -1.98 -2.68 12.31
CA ASP A 51 -2.74 -3.71 13.03
C ASP A 51 -3.90 -3.12 13.84
N SER A 52 -3.69 -1.97 14.48
CA SER A 52 -4.72 -1.29 15.27
C SER A 52 -5.92 -0.81 14.43
N ILE A 53 -5.76 -0.62 13.12
CA ILE A 53 -6.88 -0.30 12.22
C ILE A 53 -7.79 -1.50 12.02
N PHE A 54 -7.21 -2.69 11.79
CA PHE A 54 -7.99 -3.92 11.72
C PHE A 54 -8.62 -4.23 13.07
N GLU A 55 -7.96 -3.88 14.17
CA GLU A 55 -8.53 -4.05 15.51
C GLU A 55 -9.80 -3.22 15.72
N ALA A 56 -9.87 -2.04 15.11
CA ALA A 56 -11.01 -1.13 15.15
C ALA A 56 -12.17 -1.53 14.22
N LEU A 57 -11.98 -2.51 13.32
CA LEU A 57 -13.06 -3.01 12.48
C LEU A 57 -14.08 -3.83 13.32
N PRO A 58 -15.39 -3.69 13.04
CA PRO A 58 -16.44 -4.20 13.90
C PRO A 58 -16.53 -5.73 13.93
N LEU A 59 -16.18 -6.39 12.83
CA LEU A 59 -16.23 -7.84 12.67
C LEU A 59 -14.87 -8.35 12.23
N LYS A 60 -14.54 -9.57 12.67
CA LYS A 60 -13.28 -10.28 12.36
C LYS A 60 -13.57 -11.76 12.20
N GLY A 61 -12.64 -12.50 11.62
CA GLY A 61 -12.68 -13.95 11.48
C GLY A 61 -13.96 -14.45 10.80
N LYS A 62 -14.53 -15.52 11.34
CA LYS A 62 -15.76 -16.15 10.83
C LYS A 62 -16.97 -15.19 10.79
N PRO A 63 -17.27 -14.38 11.83
CA PRO A 63 -18.33 -13.37 11.75
C PRO A 63 -18.17 -12.39 10.57
N GLN A 64 -16.94 -11.97 10.27
CA GLN A 64 -16.67 -11.11 9.12
C GLN A 64 -16.93 -11.84 7.79
N LEU A 65 -16.44 -13.08 7.66
CA LEU A 65 -16.72 -13.90 6.48
C LEU A 65 -18.22 -14.14 6.29
N ASP A 66 -18.96 -14.39 7.36
CA ASP A 66 -20.41 -14.58 7.31
C ASP A 66 -21.15 -13.31 6.84
N ALA A 67 -20.73 -12.15 7.33
CA ALA A 67 -21.26 -10.86 6.88
C ALA A 67 -20.99 -10.64 5.39
N LEU A 68 -19.76 -10.95 4.93
CA LEU A 68 -19.42 -10.90 3.51
C LEU A 68 -20.34 -11.80 2.69
N CYS A 69 -20.47 -13.07 3.08
CA CYS A 69 -21.24 -14.07 2.34
C CYS A 69 -22.76 -13.84 2.37
N ALA A 70 -23.26 -13.09 3.35
CA ALA A 70 -24.66 -12.65 3.38
C ALA A 70 -24.95 -11.51 2.40
N ARG A 71 -23.95 -10.73 1.96
CA ARG A 71 -24.12 -9.68 0.96
C ARG A 71 -24.29 -10.27 -0.44
N PRO A 72 -25.10 -9.64 -1.33
CA PRO A 72 -25.18 -10.04 -2.72
C PRO A 72 -23.82 -9.94 -3.42
N GLY A 73 -23.46 -10.97 -4.18
CA GLY A 73 -22.29 -10.99 -5.05
C GLY A 73 -22.12 -12.38 -5.66
N ASP A 74 -21.57 -12.44 -6.86
CA ASP A 74 -21.36 -13.66 -7.61
C ASP A 74 -20.00 -13.57 -8.32
N ASP A 75 -18.93 -14.00 -7.66
CA ASP A 75 -17.55 -13.91 -8.17
C ASP A 75 -16.67 -15.06 -7.64
N PRO A 76 -15.49 -15.31 -8.24
CA PRO A 76 -14.61 -16.42 -7.85
C PRO A 76 -14.18 -16.42 -6.37
N VAL A 77 -14.08 -15.26 -5.71
CA VAL A 77 -13.71 -15.18 -4.30
C VAL A 77 -14.85 -15.71 -3.44
N ARG A 78 -16.08 -15.25 -3.71
CA ARG A 78 -17.28 -15.73 -3.02
C ARG A 78 -17.53 -17.21 -3.31
N ASP A 79 -17.31 -17.66 -4.55
CA ASP A 79 -17.43 -19.07 -4.93
C ASP A 79 -16.46 -19.97 -4.15
N GLY A 80 -15.27 -19.47 -3.85
CA GLY A 80 -14.24 -20.19 -3.11
C GLY A 80 -14.46 -20.20 -1.59
N LEU A 81 -15.00 -19.11 -1.04
CA LEU A 81 -14.97 -18.85 0.41
C LEU A 81 -16.34 -18.88 1.10
N CYS A 82 -17.45 -18.73 0.37
CA CYS A 82 -18.79 -18.63 0.95
C CYS A 82 -19.59 -19.94 0.95
N LYS A 83 -18.99 -21.04 0.51
CA LYS A 83 -19.63 -22.36 0.53
C LYS A 83 -19.54 -23.00 1.93
N PRO A 84 -20.53 -23.81 2.34
CA PRO A 84 -20.50 -24.50 3.64
C PRO A 84 -19.26 -25.38 3.86
N ASP A 85 -18.68 -25.90 2.77
CA ASP A 85 -17.49 -26.75 2.73
C ASP A 85 -16.22 -26.00 2.29
N ALA A 86 -16.22 -24.66 2.34
CA ALA A 86 -15.05 -23.86 2.02
C ALA A 86 -13.83 -24.27 2.87
N PRO A 87 -12.64 -24.40 2.27
CA PRO A 87 -11.45 -24.84 2.98
C PRO A 87 -11.00 -23.80 4.01
N ALA A 88 -10.44 -24.26 5.13
CA ALA A 88 -9.76 -23.38 6.06
C ALA A 88 -8.54 -22.73 5.38
N LEU A 89 -8.45 -21.39 5.47
CA LEU A 89 -7.33 -20.63 4.94
C LEU A 89 -6.15 -20.65 5.92
N THR A 90 -5.35 -21.72 5.87
CA THR A 90 -4.18 -21.90 6.75
C THR A 90 -2.89 -21.33 6.16
N GLY A 91 -2.95 -20.69 5.00
CA GLY A 91 -1.79 -20.12 4.31
C GLY A 91 -2.16 -19.60 2.92
N LEU A 92 -1.19 -18.97 2.26
CA LEU A 92 -1.36 -18.37 0.94
C LEU A 92 -1.74 -19.42 -0.13
N ALA A 93 -1.11 -20.60 -0.10
CA ALA A 93 -1.43 -21.69 -1.02
C ALA A 93 -2.89 -22.17 -0.88
N ALA A 94 -3.45 -22.15 0.34
CA ALA A 94 -4.85 -22.50 0.58
C ALA A 94 -5.79 -21.44 -0.01
N LEU A 95 -5.45 -20.15 0.16
CA LEU A 95 -6.20 -19.05 -0.46
C LEU A 95 -6.18 -19.14 -1.98
N GLN A 96 -4.99 -19.28 -2.57
CA GLN A 96 -4.80 -19.46 -4.01
C GLN A 96 -5.65 -20.60 -4.56
N LYS A 97 -5.59 -21.79 -3.94
CA LYS A 97 -6.43 -22.92 -4.34
C LYS A 97 -7.93 -22.61 -4.23
N ALA A 98 -8.36 -21.94 -3.15
CA ALA A 98 -9.76 -21.61 -2.93
C ALA A 98 -10.31 -20.70 -4.03
N VAL A 99 -9.50 -19.77 -4.55
CA VAL A 99 -9.91 -18.81 -5.59
C VAL A 99 -9.50 -19.23 -7.00
N GLY A 100 -8.98 -20.45 -7.20
CA GLY A 100 -8.60 -20.96 -8.53
C GLY A 100 -7.27 -20.43 -9.09
N LEU A 101 -6.37 -19.96 -8.23
CA LEU A 101 -5.02 -19.48 -8.56
C LEU A 101 -3.91 -20.36 -7.94
N GLY A 102 -4.20 -21.64 -7.68
CA GLY A 102 -3.23 -22.57 -7.11
C GLY A 102 -2.19 -23.04 -8.11
N PHE A 103 -0.94 -23.20 -7.66
CA PHE A 103 0.14 -23.76 -8.47
C PHE A 103 0.28 -25.27 -8.26
N THR A 104 0.58 -25.99 -9.33
CA THR A 104 1.12 -27.35 -9.30
C THR A 104 2.65 -27.32 -9.26
N PRO A 105 3.31 -28.28 -8.59
CA PRO A 105 4.77 -28.29 -8.43
C PRO A 105 5.57 -28.39 -9.73
N ASP A 106 4.97 -28.96 -10.78
CA ASP A 106 5.62 -29.26 -12.06
C ASP A 106 5.68 -28.05 -13.01
N GLY A 107 5.04 -26.93 -12.68
CA GLY A 107 5.10 -25.75 -13.55
C GLY A 107 4.30 -25.91 -14.85
N GLY A 108 3.33 -26.82 -14.90
CA GLY A 108 2.57 -27.14 -16.12
C GLY A 108 1.73 -25.97 -16.66
N ASN A 109 1.23 -26.13 -17.89
CA ASN A 109 0.43 -25.12 -18.59
C ASN A 109 -0.88 -24.72 -17.90
N ASP A 110 -1.33 -25.50 -16.91
CA ASP A 110 -2.52 -25.22 -16.13
C ASP A 110 -2.25 -24.26 -14.95
N ASN A 111 -0.99 -23.89 -14.69
CA ASN A 111 -0.66 -22.92 -13.67
C ASN A 111 -1.09 -21.51 -14.04
N PRO A 112 -1.50 -20.69 -13.05
CA PRO A 112 -1.74 -19.29 -13.29
C PRO A 112 -0.44 -18.58 -13.71
N SER A 113 -0.60 -17.52 -14.48
CA SER A 113 0.48 -16.59 -14.79
C SER A 113 0.79 -15.73 -13.56
N PHE A 114 2.00 -15.20 -13.50
CA PHE A 114 2.39 -14.26 -12.46
C PHE A 114 3.40 -13.24 -12.97
N ALA A 115 3.47 -12.10 -12.29
CA ALA A 115 4.48 -11.07 -12.51
C ALA A 115 5.07 -10.64 -11.17
N LEU A 116 6.39 -10.55 -11.11
CA LEU A 116 7.14 -10.04 -9.96
C LEU A 116 7.49 -8.57 -10.20
N LEU A 117 7.35 -7.77 -9.14
CA LEU A 117 7.49 -6.32 -9.19
C LEU A 117 8.44 -5.84 -8.09
N GLY A 118 9.50 -5.14 -8.48
CA GLY A 118 10.54 -4.61 -7.60
C GLY A 118 10.24 -3.22 -7.03
N HIS A 119 9.18 -2.55 -7.48
CA HIS A 119 8.72 -1.27 -6.94
C HIS A 119 7.20 -1.11 -7.13
N THR A 120 6.50 -0.60 -6.13
CA THR A 120 5.05 -0.39 -6.19
C THR A 120 4.62 0.90 -5.51
N GLN A 121 3.47 1.44 -5.94
CA GLN A 121 2.74 2.53 -5.28
C GLN A 121 1.50 2.01 -4.53
N SER A 122 1.39 0.69 -4.34
CA SER A 122 0.29 0.04 -3.61
C SER A 122 0.41 0.21 -2.09
N LEU A 123 -0.48 -0.44 -1.36
CA LEU A 123 -0.48 -0.51 0.10
C LEU A 123 0.85 -1.02 0.70
N ALA A 124 1.69 -1.72 -0.07
CA ALA A 124 2.95 -2.31 0.38
C ALA A 124 4.20 -1.52 -0.08
N SER A 125 4.06 -0.28 -0.57
CA SER A 125 5.14 0.49 -1.22
C SER A 125 6.47 0.52 -0.45
N ARG A 126 6.41 0.66 0.88
CA ARG A 126 7.59 0.68 1.76
C ARG A 126 8.25 -0.67 2.04
N LYS A 127 7.68 -1.78 1.55
CA LYS A 127 8.22 -3.13 1.76
C LYS A 127 8.64 -3.80 0.46
N VAL A 128 8.30 -3.22 -0.70
CA VAL A 128 8.58 -3.80 -2.00
C VAL A 128 9.92 -3.31 -2.54
N SER A 129 10.81 -4.26 -2.81
CA SER A 129 12.09 -4.05 -3.47
C SER A 129 12.44 -5.26 -4.33
N ALA A 130 13.56 -5.23 -5.04
CA ALA A 130 14.04 -6.39 -5.80
C ALA A 130 14.31 -7.64 -4.91
N ILE A 131 14.63 -7.44 -3.62
CA ILE A 131 14.87 -8.54 -2.66
C ILE A 131 13.66 -8.86 -1.77
N ASN A 132 12.55 -8.16 -1.96
CA ASN A 132 11.25 -8.50 -1.36
C ASN A 132 10.15 -8.08 -2.34
N PRO A 133 10.05 -8.75 -3.51
CA PRO A 133 9.18 -8.29 -4.57
C PRO A 133 7.70 -8.48 -4.21
N ARG A 134 6.85 -7.65 -4.81
CA ARG A 134 5.41 -7.90 -4.86
C ARG A 134 5.13 -8.92 -5.95
N VAL A 135 4.29 -9.89 -5.64
CA VAL A 135 3.82 -10.90 -6.58
C VAL A 135 2.39 -10.57 -6.99
N ILE A 136 2.12 -10.61 -8.29
CA ILE A 136 0.77 -10.51 -8.87
C ILE A 136 0.50 -11.83 -9.59
N ILE A 137 -0.58 -12.53 -9.23
CA ILE A 137 -0.95 -13.85 -9.74
C ILE A 137 -2.32 -13.75 -10.39
N PHE A 138 -2.46 -14.25 -11.61
CA PHE A 138 -3.66 -14.08 -12.43
C PHE A 138 -3.80 -15.19 -13.46
N MET A 139 -5.01 -15.38 -13.99
CA MET A 139 -5.23 -16.23 -15.15
C MET A 139 -5.06 -15.41 -16.42
N SER A 140 -4.03 -15.70 -17.22
CA SER A 140 -3.87 -15.10 -18.54
C SER A 140 -4.86 -15.71 -19.53
N THR A 141 -5.58 -14.86 -20.26
CA THR A 141 -6.60 -15.29 -21.23
C THR A 141 -6.60 -14.36 -22.43
N ASN A 142 -6.90 -14.88 -23.63
CA ASN A 142 -6.95 -14.11 -24.88
C ASN A 142 -8.26 -13.32 -25.06
N ALA A 143 -9.20 -13.47 -24.14
CA ALA A 143 -10.51 -12.84 -24.17
C ALA A 143 -10.97 -12.55 -22.75
N ARG A 144 -11.83 -11.55 -22.59
CA ARG A 144 -12.30 -11.09 -21.28
C ARG A 144 -12.78 -12.25 -20.42
N ASN A 145 -12.18 -12.41 -19.25
CA ASN A 145 -12.45 -13.53 -18.36
C ASN A 145 -13.72 -13.26 -17.51
N PRO A 146 -14.80 -14.05 -17.69
CA PRO A 146 -16.00 -13.90 -16.86
C PRO A 146 -15.74 -14.26 -15.39
N ASP A 147 -14.74 -15.10 -15.12
CA ASP A 147 -14.28 -15.53 -13.80
C ASP A 147 -12.94 -14.86 -13.46
N LEU A 148 -12.75 -13.59 -13.87
CA LEU A 148 -11.55 -12.83 -13.56
C LEU A 148 -11.31 -12.82 -12.05
N VAL A 149 -10.11 -13.24 -11.67
CA VAL A 149 -9.55 -13.10 -10.33
C VAL A 149 -8.06 -12.81 -10.44
N THR A 150 -7.57 -11.91 -9.58
CA THR A 150 -6.15 -11.56 -9.47
C THR A 150 -5.80 -11.44 -8.00
N LEU A 151 -4.68 -12.02 -7.61
CA LEU A 151 -4.14 -11.95 -6.25
C LEU A 151 -2.84 -11.14 -6.27
N ALA A 152 -2.67 -10.26 -5.29
CA ALA A 152 -1.39 -9.62 -5.03
C ALA A 152 -0.92 -9.86 -3.59
N PHE A 153 0.37 -10.12 -3.42
CA PHE A 153 0.97 -10.44 -2.14
C PHE A 153 2.41 -9.90 -2.04
N THR A 154 2.79 -9.46 -0.85
CA THR A 154 4.16 -9.03 -0.51
C THR A 154 4.46 -9.54 0.90
N ARG A 155 5.62 -10.17 1.10
CA ARG A 155 6.01 -10.61 2.44
C ARG A 155 6.20 -9.41 3.37
N GLY A 156 5.80 -9.60 4.62
CA GLY A 156 5.83 -8.58 5.66
C GLY A 156 4.56 -7.74 5.72
N GLU A 157 3.62 -7.94 4.80
CA GLU A 157 2.23 -7.55 5.00
C GLU A 157 1.48 -8.64 5.77
N GLY A 158 0.51 -8.22 6.59
CA GLY A 158 -0.41 -9.12 7.30
C GLY A 158 -1.66 -9.45 6.47
N PHE A 159 -1.62 -9.21 5.16
CA PHE A 159 -2.76 -9.37 4.28
C PHE A 159 -2.37 -9.73 2.84
N ALA A 160 -3.33 -10.27 2.09
CA ALA A 160 -3.28 -10.40 0.63
C ALA A 160 -4.41 -9.57 0.01
N GLU A 161 -4.17 -9.05 -1.20
CA GLU A 161 -5.13 -8.26 -1.97
C GLU A 161 -5.73 -9.12 -3.08
N LEU A 162 -7.04 -9.01 -3.32
CA LEU A 162 -7.73 -9.69 -4.41
C LEU A 162 -8.58 -8.72 -5.22
N ILE A 163 -8.62 -8.95 -6.53
CA ILE A 163 -9.58 -8.35 -7.45
C ILE A 163 -10.41 -9.49 -8.02
N ALA A 164 -11.73 -9.34 -8.07
CA ALA A 164 -12.61 -10.31 -8.73
C ALA A 164 -13.67 -9.60 -9.57
N ARG A 165 -14.14 -10.24 -10.65
CA ARG A 165 -15.27 -9.74 -11.44
C ARG A 165 -16.56 -10.40 -11.00
N ASP A 166 -17.55 -9.58 -10.65
CA ASP A 166 -18.90 -10.07 -10.42
C ASP A 166 -19.53 -10.52 -11.75
N LYS A 167 -19.93 -11.79 -11.82
CA LYS A 167 -20.41 -12.46 -13.03
C LYS A 167 -21.72 -11.88 -13.54
N LYS A 168 -22.52 -11.26 -12.68
CA LYS A 168 -23.84 -10.69 -13.04
C LYS A 168 -23.71 -9.24 -13.48
N THR A 169 -23.15 -8.40 -12.62
CA THR A 169 -23.01 -6.96 -12.82
C THR A 169 -21.82 -6.59 -13.70
N LYS A 170 -20.88 -7.52 -13.89
CA LYS A 170 -19.60 -7.32 -14.60
C LYS A 170 -18.68 -6.29 -13.96
N LYS A 171 -19.00 -5.80 -12.76
CA LYS A 171 -18.18 -4.85 -12.00
C LYS A 171 -17.05 -5.57 -11.27
N LEU A 172 -16.00 -4.83 -10.92
CA LEU A 172 -14.93 -5.35 -10.06
C LEU A 172 -15.35 -5.25 -8.59
N ASN A 173 -14.99 -6.29 -7.84
CA ASN A 173 -14.98 -6.32 -6.38
C ASN A 173 -13.52 -6.38 -5.92
N PHE A 174 -13.20 -5.65 -4.85
CA PHE A 174 -11.87 -5.66 -4.25
C PHE A 174 -11.99 -6.28 -2.87
N TYR A 175 -11.03 -7.13 -2.54
CA TYR A 175 -10.97 -7.77 -1.25
C TYR A 175 -9.60 -7.64 -0.62
N LEU A 176 -9.58 -7.59 0.70
CA LEU A 176 -8.39 -7.70 1.52
C LEU A 176 -8.55 -8.90 2.46
N VAL A 177 -7.67 -9.90 2.30
CA VAL A 177 -7.62 -11.09 3.14
C VAL A 177 -6.59 -10.85 4.23
N ARG A 178 -7.03 -10.48 5.44
CA ARG A 178 -6.18 -10.26 6.61
C ARG A 178 -5.93 -11.59 7.32
N PHE A 179 -4.68 -11.90 7.67
CA PHE A 179 -4.30 -13.12 8.37
C PHE A 179 -3.34 -12.87 9.53
N GLU A 180 -3.56 -13.50 10.67
CA GLU A 180 -2.63 -13.42 11.79
C GLU A 180 -1.61 -14.55 11.75
N GLN A 181 -0.36 -14.25 12.09
CA GLN A 181 0.65 -15.26 12.41
C GLN A 181 0.59 -15.53 13.91
N ALA A 182 1.13 -16.67 14.36
CA ALA A 182 1.15 -17.00 15.79
C ALA A 182 1.85 -15.91 16.63
N CYS A 183 2.89 -15.28 16.08
CA CYS A 183 3.63 -14.18 16.71
C CYS A 183 2.85 -12.85 16.77
N SER A 184 1.75 -12.69 16.02
CA SER A 184 1.00 -11.44 15.91
C SER A 184 0.26 -11.10 17.20
N ALA A 185 -0.26 -12.11 17.91
CA ALA A 185 -1.05 -11.93 19.13
C ALA A 185 -0.27 -11.23 20.27
N GLU A 186 1.06 -11.35 20.27
CA GLU A 186 1.94 -10.71 21.25
C GLU A 186 2.72 -9.53 20.66
N HIS A 187 2.45 -9.16 19.40
CA HIS A 187 3.22 -8.18 18.63
C HIS A 187 4.73 -8.47 18.56
N LYS A 188 5.09 -9.76 18.54
CA LYS A 188 6.49 -10.24 18.58
C LYS A 188 6.99 -10.81 17.27
N CYS A 189 6.28 -10.59 16.17
CA CYS A 189 6.74 -11.08 14.87
C CYS A 189 8.09 -10.47 14.51
N THR A 190 9.06 -11.34 14.33
CA THR A 190 10.43 -11.02 13.95
C THR A 190 10.54 -10.86 12.42
N PRO A 191 11.67 -10.32 11.90
CA PRO A 191 11.93 -10.36 10.47
C PRO A 191 11.88 -11.77 9.88
N THR A 192 12.26 -12.81 10.65
CA THR A 192 12.12 -14.22 10.22
C THR A 192 10.66 -14.56 9.95
N ASP A 193 9.74 -14.19 10.85
CA ASP A 193 8.31 -14.46 10.67
C ASP A 193 7.74 -13.71 9.46
N ARG A 194 8.24 -12.49 9.21
CA ARG A 194 7.64 -11.55 8.25
C ARG A 194 8.17 -11.68 6.83
N PHE A 195 9.47 -11.85 6.65
CA PHE A 195 10.14 -11.70 5.35
C PHE A 195 10.63 -13.02 4.75
N THR A 196 10.30 -14.14 5.38
CA THR A 196 10.58 -15.49 4.88
C THR A 196 9.29 -16.20 4.49
N VAL A 197 9.41 -17.46 4.05
CA VAL A 197 8.28 -18.36 3.80
C VAL A 197 7.33 -18.52 4.99
N GLU A 198 7.74 -18.19 6.22
CA GLU A 198 6.87 -18.21 7.41
C GLU A 198 5.65 -17.28 7.27
N ASN A 199 5.77 -16.18 6.54
CA ASN A 199 4.67 -15.24 6.32
C ASN A 199 3.56 -15.82 5.43
N GLU A 200 3.85 -16.87 4.66
CA GLU A 200 2.94 -17.48 3.69
C GLU A 200 2.15 -18.67 4.25
N ARG A 201 2.40 -19.06 5.51
CA ARG A 201 1.86 -20.29 6.10
C ARG A 201 1.39 -20.11 7.54
N ALA A 202 0.73 -21.14 8.04
CA ALA A 202 0.21 -21.22 9.41
C ALA A 202 -0.64 -20.00 9.81
N TRP A 203 -1.38 -19.46 8.83
CA TRP A 203 -2.30 -18.34 9.03
C TRP A 203 -3.39 -18.71 10.03
N ARG A 204 -3.78 -17.73 10.85
CA ARG A 204 -4.81 -17.81 11.87
C ARG A 204 -5.76 -16.63 11.74
N ASN A 205 -6.94 -16.74 12.35
CA ASN A 205 -7.92 -15.66 12.48
C ASN A 205 -8.19 -14.90 11.16
N VAL A 206 -8.22 -15.65 10.05
CA VAL A 206 -8.33 -15.05 8.72
C VAL A 206 -9.67 -14.34 8.56
N SER A 207 -9.61 -13.07 8.14
CA SER A 207 -10.76 -12.21 7.89
C SER A 207 -10.72 -11.76 6.43
N VAL A 208 -11.89 -11.70 5.78
CA VAL A 208 -12.00 -11.23 4.39
C VAL A 208 -12.89 -10.00 4.37
N TYR A 209 -12.31 -8.87 4.00
CA TYR A 209 -13.01 -7.59 3.90
C TYR A 209 -13.21 -7.24 2.43
N ASP A 210 -14.39 -6.79 2.05
CA ASP A 210 -14.59 -6.15 0.74
C ASP A 210 -14.43 -4.63 0.84
N ASP A 211 -14.58 -3.93 -0.28
CA ASP A 211 -14.40 -2.49 -0.35
C ASP A 211 -15.46 -1.68 0.41
N GLU A 212 -16.59 -2.28 0.77
CA GLU A 212 -17.57 -1.65 1.66
C GLU A 212 -17.15 -1.76 3.13
N ASP A 213 -16.54 -2.87 3.54
CA ASP A 213 -16.02 -3.02 4.91
C ASP A 213 -14.81 -2.10 5.17
N LEU A 214 -13.95 -1.95 4.15
CA LEU A 214 -12.75 -1.10 4.22
C LEU A 214 -13.06 0.37 3.96
N ALA A 215 -14.31 0.69 3.63
CA ALA A 215 -14.78 2.04 3.47
C ALA A 215 -14.36 2.90 4.66
N ASN A 216 -13.85 4.10 4.39
CA ASN A 216 -13.44 5.06 5.42
C ASN A 216 -12.21 4.64 6.25
N THR A 217 -11.48 3.62 5.84
CA THR A 217 -10.17 3.27 6.40
C THR A 217 -9.04 3.70 5.46
N ILE A 218 -7.80 3.53 5.91
CA ILE A 218 -6.61 3.74 5.09
C ILE A 218 -6.37 2.59 4.08
N PHE A 219 -7.16 1.52 4.17
CA PHE A 219 -7.15 0.35 3.28
C PHE A 219 -8.28 0.40 2.23
N ASP A 220 -9.03 1.50 2.14
CA ASP A 220 -10.11 1.64 1.15
C ASP A 220 -9.56 1.59 -0.28
N CYS A 221 -9.71 0.44 -0.93
CA CYS A 221 -9.22 0.17 -2.29
C CYS A 221 -9.77 1.17 -3.31
N ARG A 222 -10.94 1.77 -3.07
CA ARG A 222 -11.58 2.72 -4.00
C ARG A 222 -10.83 4.04 -4.11
N ALA A 223 -9.98 4.37 -3.11
CA ALA A 223 -9.11 5.54 -3.21
C ALA A 223 -8.17 5.43 -4.42
N CYS A 224 -7.66 4.23 -4.72
CA CYS A 224 -6.82 3.97 -5.87
C CYS A 224 -7.61 3.51 -7.09
N HIS A 225 -8.52 2.57 -6.88
CA HIS A 225 -9.18 1.85 -7.97
C HIS A 225 -10.49 2.50 -8.46
N GLN A 226 -10.93 3.59 -7.85
CA GLN A 226 -12.14 4.32 -8.26
C GLN A 226 -11.95 5.85 -8.11
N PRO A 227 -10.90 6.45 -8.71
CA PRO A 227 -10.53 7.85 -8.47
C PRO A 227 -11.59 8.86 -8.94
N GLY A 228 -12.49 8.46 -9.84
CA GLY A 228 -13.63 9.28 -10.27
C GLY A 228 -14.82 9.30 -9.30
N GLY A 229 -14.70 8.64 -8.14
CA GLY A 229 -15.74 8.57 -7.12
C GLY A 229 -16.76 7.45 -7.32
N PRO A 230 -17.78 7.33 -6.45
CA PRO A 230 -18.67 6.16 -6.36
C PRO A 230 -19.44 5.81 -7.64
N LYS A 231 -19.60 6.78 -8.55
CA LYS A 231 -20.29 6.60 -9.84
C LYS A 231 -19.35 6.19 -10.98
N ALA A 232 -18.04 6.38 -10.82
CA ALA A 232 -17.07 5.96 -11.81
C ALA A 232 -16.89 4.43 -11.77
N PRO A 233 -16.55 3.78 -12.89
CA PRO A 233 -16.18 2.37 -12.87
C PRO A 233 -14.92 2.18 -12.03
N LYS A 234 -14.88 1.04 -11.33
CA LYS A 234 -13.66 0.52 -10.71
C LYS A 234 -12.71 0.01 -11.79
N GLN A 235 -11.41 0.14 -11.59
CA GLN A 235 -10.38 -0.23 -12.58
C GLN A 235 -9.23 -1.04 -11.99
N MET A 236 -8.60 -1.88 -12.82
CA MET A 236 -7.29 -2.46 -12.53
C MET A 236 -6.20 -1.45 -12.87
N LEU A 237 -5.11 -1.46 -12.10
CA LEU A 237 -4.00 -0.51 -12.26
C LEU A 237 -2.69 -1.23 -12.59
N MET A 238 -2.04 -0.77 -13.66
CA MET A 238 -0.69 -1.10 -14.09
C MET A 238 -0.17 0.12 -14.84
N GLN A 239 0.69 0.93 -14.23
CA GLN A 239 1.14 2.19 -14.85
C GLN A 239 2.11 1.95 -16.02
N GLU A 240 2.92 0.90 -15.92
CA GLU A 240 3.87 0.47 -16.93
C GLU A 240 3.18 -0.53 -17.86
N MET A 241 2.43 -0.03 -18.84
CA MET A 241 1.67 -0.85 -19.79
C MET A 241 2.47 -1.23 -21.04
N GLU A 242 3.78 -0.99 -21.07
CA GLU A 242 4.59 -1.30 -22.25
C GLU A 242 6.01 -1.73 -21.85
N ARG A 243 6.56 -2.67 -22.62
CA ARG A 243 7.97 -3.07 -22.54
C ARG A 243 8.88 -1.83 -22.60
N PRO A 244 9.91 -1.70 -21.74
CA PRO A 244 10.55 -2.73 -20.91
C PRO A 244 9.93 -3.06 -19.55
N TRP A 245 8.78 -2.48 -19.15
CA TRP A 245 8.20 -2.71 -17.81
C TRP A 245 9.24 -2.50 -16.70
N THR A 246 9.79 -1.29 -16.63
CA THR A 246 10.93 -0.84 -15.81
C THR A 246 11.10 -1.47 -14.43
N HIS A 247 10.02 -1.71 -13.69
CA HIS A 247 10.11 -2.27 -12.35
C HIS A 247 9.72 -3.74 -12.24
N PHE A 248 9.33 -4.38 -13.34
CA PHE A 248 8.95 -5.78 -13.39
C PHE A 248 10.14 -6.69 -13.70
N PHE A 249 10.08 -7.91 -13.19
CA PHE A 249 11.12 -8.90 -13.43
C PHE A 249 10.86 -9.58 -14.76
N ASP A 250 11.18 -8.91 -15.86
CA ASP A 250 11.31 -9.55 -17.17
C ASP A 250 12.80 -9.77 -17.46
N THR A 251 13.25 -11.02 -17.36
CA THR A 251 14.65 -11.38 -17.61
C THR A 251 15.09 -11.21 -19.08
N GLU A 252 14.16 -10.96 -20.01
CA GLU A 252 14.46 -10.58 -21.38
C GLU A 252 14.75 -9.08 -21.56
N THR A 253 14.60 -8.28 -20.50
CA THR A 253 14.97 -6.86 -20.47
C THR A 253 16.19 -6.64 -19.59
N GLU A 254 16.99 -5.61 -19.89
CA GLU A 254 18.17 -5.28 -19.08
C GLU A 254 17.78 -4.89 -17.64
N GLY A 255 16.68 -4.13 -17.49
CA GLY A 255 16.15 -3.70 -16.20
C GLY A 255 15.61 -4.87 -15.37
N GLY A 256 14.71 -5.67 -15.96
CA GLY A 256 14.14 -6.84 -15.27
C GLY A 256 15.18 -7.90 -14.92
N ALA A 257 16.19 -8.12 -15.77
CA ALA A 257 17.34 -8.97 -15.44
C ALA A 257 18.14 -8.43 -14.24
N ALA A 258 18.37 -7.11 -14.17
CA ALA A 258 19.09 -6.49 -13.05
C ALA A 258 18.33 -6.59 -11.72
N LEU A 259 17.00 -6.53 -11.75
CA LEU A 259 16.14 -6.77 -10.57
C LEU A 259 16.20 -8.24 -10.14
N TYR A 260 16.09 -9.17 -11.09
CA TYR A 260 16.15 -10.60 -10.79
C TYR A 260 17.53 -11.03 -10.27
N ASP A 261 18.61 -10.37 -10.69
CA ASP A 261 19.95 -10.60 -10.15
C ASP A 261 20.06 -10.21 -8.67
N ASP A 262 19.46 -9.09 -8.25
CA ASP A 262 19.40 -8.71 -6.83
C ASP A 262 18.59 -9.73 -6.03
N PHE A 263 17.44 -10.20 -6.57
CA PHE A 263 16.64 -11.25 -5.95
C PHE A 263 17.45 -12.55 -5.74
N LYS A 264 18.09 -13.07 -6.78
CA LYS A 264 18.93 -14.29 -6.70
C LYS A 264 20.11 -14.14 -5.75
N LYS A 265 20.62 -12.92 -5.58
CA LYS A 265 21.71 -12.65 -4.63
C LYS A 265 21.25 -12.79 -3.18
N ALA A 266 20.01 -12.40 -2.89
CA ALA A 266 19.43 -12.49 -1.55
C ALA A 266 18.88 -13.89 -1.25
N HIS A 267 18.14 -14.49 -2.16
CA HIS A 267 17.37 -15.72 -1.90
C HIS A 267 18.09 -17.01 -2.33
N PRO A 268 17.93 -18.12 -1.59
CA PRO A 268 18.41 -19.43 -2.01
C PRO A 268 17.55 -19.94 -3.18
N LYS A 269 18.13 -20.83 -3.99
CA LYS A 269 17.53 -21.29 -5.27
C LYS A 269 16.26 -22.12 -5.09
N ASP A 270 16.06 -22.68 -3.92
CA ASP A 270 14.97 -23.58 -3.55
C ASP A 270 13.91 -22.90 -2.67
N GLU A 271 14.02 -21.59 -2.40
CA GLU A 271 12.99 -20.85 -1.68
C GLU A 271 11.82 -20.49 -2.61
N PRO A 272 10.58 -20.92 -2.28
CA PRO A 272 9.41 -20.47 -3.00
C PRO A 272 9.11 -19.02 -2.63
N LEU A 273 8.32 -18.35 -3.47
CA LEU A 273 7.81 -17.02 -3.18
C LEU A 273 6.33 -16.96 -3.52
N ALA A 274 5.50 -16.52 -2.58
CA ALA A 274 4.06 -16.47 -2.73
C ALA A 274 3.46 -17.83 -3.16
N ALA A 275 3.96 -18.93 -2.58
CA ALA A 275 3.68 -20.32 -2.96
C ALA A 275 3.96 -20.70 -4.43
N ILE A 276 4.62 -19.83 -5.20
CA ILE A 276 5.13 -20.13 -6.54
C ILE A 276 6.37 -21.04 -6.42
N PRO A 277 6.44 -22.15 -7.17
CA PRO A 277 7.61 -23.01 -7.14
C PRO A 277 8.91 -22.26 -7.52
N PRO A 278 10.04 -22.49 -6.82
CA PRO A 278 11.28 -21.73 -7.03
C PRO A 278 11.80 -21.80 -8.46
N ASN A 279 11.66 -22.98 -9.09
CA ASN A 279 12.16 -23.25 -10.44
C ASN A 279 11.42 -22.48 -11.54
N VAL A 280 10.23 -21.93 -11.26
CA VAL A 280 9.48 -21.15 -12.25
C VAL A 280 9.56 -19.65 -12.04
N LEU A 281 10.11 -19.15 -10.92
CA LEU A 281 10.16 -17.70 -10.61
C LEU A 281 10.86 -16.84 -11.69
N VAL A 282 11.77 -17.44 -12.47
CA VAL A 282 12.43 -16.77 -13.60
C VAL A 282 11.46 -16.41 -14.74
N PHE A 283 10.31 -17.08 -14.82
CA PHE A 283 9.26 -16.88 -15.83
C PHE A 283 8.20 -15.85 -15.42
N SER A 284 8.57 -14.89 -14.57
CA SER A 284 7.73 -13.72 -14.32
C SER A 284 7.39 -13.04 -15.64
N ASP A 285 6.10 -12.81 -15.88
CA ASP A 285 5.57 -12.41 -17.19
C ASP A 285 4.72 -11.13 -17.08
N PRO A 286 5.37 -9.94 -17.06
CA PRO A 286 4.64 -8.67 -17.10
C PRO A 286 3.91 -8.45 -18.43
N ALA A 287 4.33 -9.09 -19.53
CA ALA A 287 3.64 -9.00 -20.82
C ALA A 287 2.25 -9.67 -20.75
N ALA A 288 2.15 -10.82 -20.09
CA ALA A 288 0.86 -11.48 -19.82
C ALA A 288 -0.02 -10.63 -18.89
N LEU A 289 0.56 -9.92 -17.92
CA LEU A 289 -0.19 -9.02 -17.04
C LEU A 289 -0.73 -7.82 -17.83
N GLU A 290 0.11 -7.18 -18.64
CA GLU A 290 -0.27 -6.11 -19.56
C GLU A 290 -1.41 -6.55 -20.48
N HIS A 291 -1.25 -7.73 -21.11
CA HIS A 291 -2.26 -8.32 -21.96
C HIS A 291 -3.58 -8.53 -21.23
N SER A 292 -3.55 -9.07 -20.01
CA SER A 292 -4.72 -9.25 -19.17
C SER A 292 -5.42 -7.91 -18.88
N VAL A 293 -4.68 -6.88 -18.48
CA VAL A 293 -5.21 -5.52 -18.23
C VAL A 293 -5.84 -4.93 -19.50
N ASN A 294 -5.22 -5.12 -20.67
CA ASN A 294 -5.74 -4.69 -21.97
C ASN A 294 -7.04 -5.42 -22.34
N VAL A 295 -7.06 -6.75 -22.28
CA VAL A 295 -8.22 -7.58 -22.62
C VAL A 295 -9.42 -7.33 -21.70
N GLU A 296 -9.16 -6.99 -20.44
CA GLU A 296 -10.20 -6.58 -19.50
C GLU A 296 -10.71 -5.14 -19.72
N GLY A 297 -10.12 -4.41 -20.66
CA GLY A 297 -10.54 -3.07 -21.09
C GLY A 297 -10.00 -1.93 -20.24
N PHE A 298 -8.87 -2.15 -19.55
CA PHE A 298 -8.28 -1.16 -18.65
C PHE A 298 -6.99 -0.52 -19.18
N GLY A 299 -6.48 -0.92 -20.36
CA GLY A 299 -5.22 -0.42 -20.91
C GLY A 299 -5.20 1.07 -21.22
N ASP A 300 -6.16 1.54 -21.99
CA ASP A 300 -6.23 2.95 -22.43
C ASP A 300 -6.59 3.93 -21.30
N ALA A 301 -7.03 3.41 -20.15
CA ALA A 301 -7.54 4.19 -19.03
C ALA A 301 -6.55 4.30 -17.85
N GLN A 302 -5.30 3.85 -18.00
CA GLN A 302 -4.33 3.86 -16.90
C GLN A 302 -3.98 5.29 -16.47
N PRO A 303 -4.23 5.67 -15.20
CA PRO A 303 -3.81 6.95 -14.68
C PRO A 303 -2.28 7.00 -14.63
N HIS A 304 -1.69 8.05 -15.20
CA HIS A 304 -0.24 8.22 -15.27
C HIS A 304 0.51 7.10 -16.00
N PHE A 305 0.12 6.83 -17.25
CA PHE A 305 0.90 5.99 -18.15
C PHE A 305 2.40 6.32 -18.05
N PHE A 306 3.18 5.30 -17.68
CA PHE A 306 4.62 5.35 -17.53
C PHE A 306 5.25 4.83 -18.81
N ASP A 307 5.79 5.73 -19.62
CA ASP A 307 6.51 5.38 -20.85
C ASP A 307 7.88 4.79 -20.48
N SER A 308 7.89 3.50 -20.14
CA SER A 308 9.09 2.78 -19.69
C SER A 308 10.25 2.94 -20.66
N LYS A 309 9.98 2.86 -21.96
CA LYS A 309 11.02 2.93 -23.00
C LYS A 309 11.69 4.30 -23.04
N THR A 310 10.90 5.38 -23.03
CA THR A 310 11.43 6.74 -23.04
C THR A 310 12.13 7.07 -21.72
N ILE A 311 11.53 6.70 -20.59
CA ILE A 311 12.05 7.02 -19.26
C ILE A 311 13.39 6.30 -19.01
N GLU A 312 13.48 4.98 -19.25
CA GLU A 312 14.72 4.24 -19.12
C GLU A 312 15.81 4.74 -20.08
N GLY A 313 15.44 5.06 -21.32
CA GLY A 313 16.39 5.62 -22.29
C GLY A 313 17.04 6.92 -21.79
N GLN A 314 16.26 7.81 -21.18
CA GLN A 314 16.76 9.07 -20.61
C GLN A 314 17.61 8.84 -19.36
N VAL A 315 17.15 7.95 -18.47
CA VAL A 315 17.85 7.55 -17.26
C VAL A 315 19.23 6.97 -17.60
N LYS A 316 19.29 6.00 -18.52
CA LYS A 316 20.53 5.38 -19.00
C LYS A 316 21.48 6.37 -19.67
N ALA A 317 20.94 7.31 -20.45
CA ALA A 317 21.76 8.37 -21.07
C ALA A 317 22.38 9.33 -20.05
N SER A 318 21.74 9.49 -18.88
CA SER A 318 22.15 10.45 -17.85
C SER A 318 23.04 9.86 -16.75
N SER A 319 23.04 8.54 -16.55
CA SER A 319 23.85 7.85 -15.54
C SER A 319 24.45 6.55 -16.09
N LYS A 320 25.79 6.43 -16.03
CA LYS A 320 26.56 5.32 -16.62
C LYS A 320 26.40 3.98 -15.88
N GLY A 321 25.89 3.99 -14.64
CA GLY A 321 25.73 2.78 -13.83
C GLY A 321 24.45 2.00 -14.11
N GLN A 322 23.55 2.54 -14.92
CA GLN A 322 22.23 1.95 -15.13
C GLN A 322 22.23 0.75 -16.08
N PRO A 323 21.38 -0.26 -15.83
CA PRO A 323 20.42 -0.38 -14.71
C PRO A 323 21.01 -1.02 -13.43
N GLY A 324 22.30 -1.36 -13.44
CA GLY A 324 22.94 -2.12 -12.35
C GLY A 324 23.11 -1.35 -11.03
N ALA A 325 23.18 -0.02 -11.08
CA ALA A 325 23.38 0.87 -9.94
C ALA A 325 22.60 2.18 -10.10
N ASN A 326 21.90 2.59 -9.04
CA ASN A 326 21.10 3.82 -8.94
C ASN A 326 21.76 4.91 -8.05
N ASP A 327 23.09 4.91 -7.92
CA ASP A 327 23.82 6.01 -7.26
C ASP A 327 25.01 6.51 -8.11
N PRO A 328 24.95 7.74 -8.67
CA PRO A 328 23.80 8.66 -8.63
C PRO A 328 22.62 8.16 -9.47
N PRO A 329 21.38 8.51 -9.10
CA PRO A 329 20.21 8.23 -9.91
C PRO A 329 20.29 8.85 -11.31
N GLY A 330 19.66 8.18 -12.26
CA GLY A 330 19.40 8.76 -13.57
C GLY A 330 18.41 9.91 -13.50
N LYS A 331 18.18 10.57 -14.64
CA LYS A 331 17.27 11.69 -14.80
C LYS A 331 16.37 11.44 -16.00
N SER A 332 15.10 11.75 -15.86
CA SER A 332 14.14 11.70 -16.97
C SER A 332 13.24 12.94 -16.98
N THR A 333 13.24 13.66 -18.10
CA THR A 333 12.33 14.79 -18.33
C THR A 333 10.90 14.31 -18.58
N ALA A 334 10.73 13.15 -19.21
CA ALA A 334 9.43 12.51 -19.40
C ALA A 334 8.79 12.17 -18.05
N TRP A 335 9.55 11.51 -17.17
CA TRP A 335 9.09 11.23 -15.81
C TRP A 335 8.80 12.49 -15.01
N ASN A 336 9.70 13.49 -15.04
CA ASN A 336 9.48 14.74 -14.31
C ASN A 336 8.17 15.41 -14.76
N THR A 337 7.79 15.31 -16.03
CA THR A 337 6.48 15.80 -16.50
C THR A 337 5.31 15.09 -15.83
N LEU A 338 5.37 13.76 -15.64
CA LEU A 338 4.36 13.00 -14.91
C LEU A 338 4.32 13.41 -13.43
N TYR A 339 5.49 13.57 -12.82
CA TYR A 339 5.61 13.96 -11.42
C TYR A 339 5.05 15.38 -11.17
N GLN A 340 5.32 16.35 -12.06
CA GLN A 340 4.73 17.68 -11.95
C GLN A 340 3.20 17.67 -12.09
N ARG A 341 2.61 16.78 -12.89
CA ARG A 341 1.15 16.60 -12.95
C ARG A 341 0.59 16.07 -11.63
N HIS A 342 1.31 15.16 -10.96
CA HIS A 342 0.94 14.71 -9.61
C HIS A 342 0.95 15.88 -8.63
N LEU A 343 2.03 16.68 -8.59
CA LEU A 343 2.10 17.87 -7.73
C LEU A 343 1.00 18.90 -8.04
N ALA A 344 0.52 18.95 -9.29
CA ALA A 344 -0.59 19.81 -9.70
C ALA A 344 -1.98 19.30 -9.24
N GLY A 345 -2.07 18.14 -8.58
CA GLY A 345 -3.30 17.61 -7.99
C GLY A 345 -3.83 16.33 -8.63
N SER A 346 -3.03 15.65 -9.46
CA SER A 346 -3.41 14.32 -9.92
C SER A 346 -3.27 13.29 -8.78
N PRO A 347 -4.25 12.39 -8.59
CA PRO A 347 -4.41 11.65 -7.34
C PRO A 347 -3.28 10.67 -7.01
N PHE A 348 -2.52 10.20 -8.01
CA PHE A 348 -1.46 9.21 -7.81
C PHE A 348 -0.09 9.74 -8.25
N PRO A 349 0.97 9.42 -7.51
CA PRO A 349 2.32 9.61 -8.02
C PRO A 349 2.59 8.62 -9.17
N PRO A 350 3.43 8.99 -10.15
CA PRO A 350 4.01 8.00 -11.06
C PRO A 350 4.95 7.06 -10.29
N ALA A 351 5.13 5.83 -10.78
CA ALA A 351 6.22 4.94 -10.35
C ALA A 351 7.58 5.66 -10.44
N TYR A 352 8.57 5.26 -9.64
CA TYR A 352 9.91 5.87 -9.66
C TYR A 352 10.56 5.81 -11.05
N HIS A 353 11.45 6.73 -11.38
CA HIS A 353 11.95 6.81 -12.76
C HIS A 353 13.01 5.77 -13.11
N ASP A 354 13.71 5.19 -12.12
CA ASP A 354 14.88 4.34 -12.32
C ASP A 354 14.53 2.87 -12.06
N VAL A 355 15.24 1.95 -12.71
CA VAL A 355 14.98 0.51 -12.56
C VAL A 355 15.10 0.08 -11.10
N LYS A 356 16.21 0.44 -10.44
CA LYS A 356 16.45 0.09 -9.03
C LYS A 356 16.00 1.22 -8.12
N VAL A 357 15.18 0.92 -7.12
CA VAL A 357 14.78 1.87 -6.06
C VAL A 357 15.68 1.83 -4.82
N THR A 358 16.67 0.94 -4.85
CA THR A 358 17.46 0.55 -3.69
C THR A 358 18.92 1.01 -3.78
N ASP A 359 19.55 1.15 -2.62
CA ASP A 359 20.99 1.35 -2.48
C ASP A 359 21.72 -0.01 -2.60
N ALA A 360 22.66 -0.12 -3.53
CA ALA A 360 23.36 -1.36 -3.82
C ALA A 360 24.20 -1.89 -2.63
N SER A 361 24.71 -1.00 -1.78
CA SER A 361 25.45 -1.37 -0.56
C SER A 361 24.51 -1.93 0.50
N LYS A 362 23.33 -1.31 0.69
CA LYS A 362 22.30 -1.80 1.61
C LYS A 362 21.80 -3.18 1.17
N VAL A 363 21.45 -3.34 -0.11
CA VAL A 363 21.04 -4.63 -0.71
C VAL A 363 22.12 -5.69 -0.49
N SER A 364 23.39 -5.37 -0.74
CA SER A 364 24.48 -6.33 -0.58
C SER A 364 24.64 -6.81 0.87
N ARG A 365 24.48 -5.91 1.86
CA ARG A 365 24.52 -6.27 3.29
C ARG A 365 23.34 -7.15 3.69
N VAL A 366 22.12 -6.75 3.31
CA VAL A 366 20.90 -7.51 3.63
C VAL A 366 20.91 -8.88 2.95
N ALA A 367 21.30 -8.95 1.68
CA ALA A 367 21.44 -10.22 0.96
C ALA A 367 22.43 -11.17 1.64
N ALA A 368 23.60 -10.67 2.08
CA ALA A 368 24.58 -11.48 2.81
C ALA A 368 24.02 -12.00 4.15
N ALA A 369 23.30 -11.15 4.90
CA ALA A 369 22.66 -11.54 6.16
C ALA A 369 21.53 -12.56 5.94
N TYR A 370 20.72 -12.40 4.90
CA TYR A 370 19.67 -13.36 4.55
C TYR A 370 20.25 -14.71 4.12
N GLN A 371 21.33 -14.70 3.33
CA GLN A 371 22.08 -15.91 2.98
C GLN A 371 22.65 -16.62 4.22
N ALA A 372 23.27 -15.88 5.16
CA ALA A 372 23.76 -16.45 6.41
C ALA A 372 22.62 -17.10 7.22
N PHE A 373 21.45 -16.45 7.30
CA PHE A 373 20.26 -17.02 7.93
C PHE A 373 19.80 -18.32 7.26
N THR A 374 19.63 -18.32 5.94
CA THR A 374 19.16 -19.52 5.20
C THR A 374 20.13 -20.70 5.28
N LYS A 375 21.42 -20.46 5.50
CA LYS A 375 22.45 -21.48 5.73
C LYS A 375 22.54 -21.95 7.18
N GLY A 376 21.77 -21.36 8.11
CA GLY A 376 21.84 -21.65 9.54
C GLY A 376 23.04 -21.01 10.25
N GLU A 377 23.75 -20.10 9.60
CA GLU A 377 24.88 -19.34 10.19
C GLU A 377 24.38 -18.16 11.05
N SER A 378 23.11 -17.75 10.88
CA SER A 378 22.38 -16.81 11.74
C SER A 378 21.07 -17.44 12.23
N SER A 379 20.67 -17.14 13.46
CA SER A 379 19.39 -17.56 14.04
C SER A 379 18.20 -16.69 13.64
N SER A 380 18.44 -15.55 12.98
CA SER A 380 17.39 -14.61 12.56
C SER A 380 17.64 -14.04 11.18
N ALA A 381 16.57 -13.85 10.41
CA ALA A 381 16.59 -13.15 9.14
C ALA A 381 16.82 -11.64 9.37
N PRO A 382 17.43 -10.92 8.42
CA PRO A 382 17.49 -9.47 8.46
C PRO A 382 16.13 -8.84 8.18
N ASP A 383 15.93 -7.59 8.61
CA ASP A 383 14.90 -6.73 8.04
C ASP A 383 15.31 -6.36 6.61
N VAL A 384 14.41 -6.58 5.65
CA VAL A 384 14.65 -6.33 4.22
C VAL A 384 14.10 -4.99 3.73
N THR A 385 13.57 -4.16 4.63
CA THR A 385 12.91 -2.90 4.28
C THR A 385 13.87 -1.70 4.25
N ASP A 386 14.95 -1.70 5.04
CA ASP A 386 16.00 -0.66 4.98
C ASP A 386 17.01 -0.93 3.85
N VAL A 387 16.50 -0.96 2.62
CA VAL A 387 17.32 -1.09 1.40
C VAL A 387 17.09 0.03 0.39
N PHE A 388 16.07 0.86 0.59
CA PHE A 388 15.79 1.99 -0.30
C PHE A 388 16.94 2.99 -0.33
N LEU A 389 17.09 3.62 -1.49
CA LEU A 389 17.99 4.75 -1.65
C LEU A 389 17.36 5.99 -0.99
N ASP A 390 18.01 6.54 0.04
CA ASP A 390 17.43 7.62 0.86
C ASP A 390 17.02 8.85 0.04
N ARG A 391 17.85 9.23 -0.95
CA ARG A 391 17.55 10.38 -1.84
C ARG A 391 16.38 10.13 -2.80
N ALA A 392 15.99 8.87 -3.00
CA ALA A 392 14.81 8.51 -3.82
C ALA A 392 13.50 8.62 -3.01
N ALA A 393 13.55 8.71 -1.67
CA ALA A 393 12.35 8.69 -0.82
C ALA A 393 11.26 9.72 -1.23
N PRO A 394 11.57 10.96 -1.64
CA PRO A 394 10.56 11.91 -2.12
C PRO A 394 9.88 11.51 -3.44
N GLU A 395 10.62 10.81 -4.30
CA GLU A 395 10.16 10.40 -5.63
C GLU A 395 9.45 9.04 -5.59
N LEU A 396 9.81 8.20 -4.60
CA LEU A 396 9.06 7.01 -4.20
C LEU A 396 7.75 7.35 -3.48
N GLY A 397 7.58 8.60 -3.05
CA GLY A 397 6.38 9.08 -2.34
C GLY A 397 6.39 8.82 -0.83
N HIS A 398 7.50 8.31 -0.27
CA HIS A 398 7.68 8.04 1.17
C HIS A 398 7.83 9.32 2.00
N THR A 399 8.43 10.34 1.40
CA THR A 399 8.58 11.68 1.98
C THR A 399 8.18 12.74 0.95
N LEU A 400 8.27 14.01 1.31
CA LEU A 400 8.02 15.12 0.39
C LEU A 400 9.32 15.66 -0.19
N LYS A 401 9.22 16.27 -1.39
CA LYS A 401 10.31 17.11 -1.90
C LYS A 401 10.44 18.35 -1.00
N THR A 402 11.67 18.75 -0.76
CA THR A 402 11.98 19.95 0.02
C THR A 402 11.48 21.20 -0.72
N GLY A 403 11.20 22.26 0.04
CA GLY A 403 10.82 23.56 -0.52
C GLY A 403 9.34 23.72 -0.88
N LEU A 404 8.48 22.73 -0.63
CA LEU A 404 7.03 22.89 -0.77
C LEU A 404 6.48 23.92 0.25
N ASP A 405 5.50 24.70 -0.19
CA ASP A 405 4.65 25.51 0.66
C ASP A 405 3.52 24.66 1.28
N ALA A 406 2.70 25.25 2.16
CA ALA A 406 1.65 24.51 2.85
C ALA A 406 0.61 23.88 1.89
N ALA A 407 0.25 24.60 0.83
CA ALA A 407 -0.69 24.10 -0.18
C ALA A 407 -0.10 22.94 -0.99
N GLY A 408 1.18 23.01 -1.36
CA GLY A 408 1.92 21.94 -2.01
C GLY A 408 2.05 20.71 -1.13
N ILE A 409 2.33 20.89 0.17
CA ILE A 409 2.37 19.80 1.16
C ILE A 409 1.00 19.10 1.24
N LEU A 410 -0.09 19.86 1.43
CA LEU A 410 -1.45 19.30 1.52
C LEU A 410 -1.86 18.55 0.25
N LYS A 411 -1.54 19.09 -0.93
CA LYS A 411 -1.84 18.41 -2.20
C LYS A 411 -1.03 17.13 -2.34
N ALA A 412 0.28 17.19 -2.16
CA ALA A 412 1.15 16.04 -2.35
C ALA A 412 0.84 14.93 -1.33
N ALA A 413 0.65 15.28 -0.05
CA ALA A 413 0.54 14.30 1.03
C ALA A 413 -0.90 13.81 1.29
N CYS A 414 -1.92 14.60 0.96
CA CYS A 414 -3.29 14.31 1.41
C CYS A 414 -4.30 14.14 0.26
N ALA A 415 -4.10 14.76 -0.91
CA ALA A 415 -5.11 14.77 -1.99
C ALA A 415 -5.50 13.38 -2.51
N GLY A 416 -4.58 12.41 -2.46
CA GLY A 416 -4.87 11.02 -2.85
C GLY A 416 -6.03 10.40 -2.06
N CYS A 417 -6.18 10.78 -0.78
CA CYS A 417 -7.22 10.26 0.12
C CYS A 417 -8.28 11.30 0.52
N HIS A 418 -8.04 12.59 0.25
CA HIS A 418 -8.84 13.72 0.72
C HIS A 418 -9.10 14.70 -0.42
N ASN A 419 -10.12 14.42 -1.24
CA ASN A 419 -10.46 15.19 -2.45
C ASN A 419 -11.98 15.29 -2.66
N ASP A 420 -12.37 16.03 -3.69
CA ASP A 420 -13.76 16.35 -4.00
C ASP A 420 -14.56 15.21 -4.67
N LYS A 421 -13.92 14.07 -4.98
CA LYS A 421 -14.54 12.93 -5.66
C LYS A 421 -15.00 11.81 -4.71
N LEU A 422 -14.68 11.91 -3.43
CA LEU A 422 -15.01 10.90 -2.44
C LEU A 422 -16.52 10.77 -2.22
N ASP A 423 -16.94 9.61 -1.73
CA ASP A 423 -18.31 9.43 -1.25
C ASP A 423 -18.59 10.36 -0.06
N PRO A 424 -19.55 11.30 -0.16
CA PRO A 424 -19.84 12.25 0.90
C PRO A 424 -20.41 11.61 2.18
N SER A 425 -20.84 10.35 2.15
CA SER A 425 -21.27 9.66 3.39
C SER A 425 -20.10 9.18 4.25
N LEU A 426 -18.87 9.14 3.71
CA LEU A 426 -17.68 8.72 4.46
C LEU A 426 -17.14 9.90 5.27
N SER A 427 -16.77 9.67 6.53
CA SER A 427 -16.30 10.77 7.39
C SER A 427 -15.00 11.41 6.87
N ARG A 428 -14.15 10.66 6.17
CA ARG A 428 -12.93 11.21 5.53
C ARG A 428 -13.22 12.23 4.43
N ALA A 429 -14.39 12.19 3.80
CA ALA A 429 -14.79 13.16 2.78
C ALA A 429 -15.06 14.56 3.36
N GLY A 430 -15.22 14.67 4.68
CA GLY A 430 -15.32 15.97 5.35
C GLY A 430 -14.03 16.81 5.27
N PHE A 431 -12.87 16.17 5.08
CA PHE A 431 -11.62 16.85 4.79
C PHE A 431 -11.32 16.77 3.29
N ASP A 432 -11.54 17.88 2.57
CA ASP A 432 -11.28 18.04 1.14
C ASP A 432 -10.22 19.13 0.94
N VAL A 433 -9.02 18.73 0.50
CA VAL A 433 -7.88 19.66 0.32
C VAL A 433 -8.10 20.68 -0.79
N THR A 434 -9.11 20.48 -1.65
CA THR A 434 -9.47 21.44 -2.70
C THR A 434 -10.39 22.55 -2.19
N LYS A 435 -10.93 22.42 -0.97
CA LYS A 435 -11.95 23.32 -0.38
C LYS A 435 -11.54 23.91 0.97
N LEU A 436 -10.24 24.04 1.25
CA LEU A 436 -9.71 24.53 2.53
C LEU A 436 -10.30 25.89 2.96
N ALA A 437 -10.51 26.81 2.02
CA ALA A 437 -11.04 28.15 2.32
C ALA A 437 -12.48 28.12 2.85
N SER A 438 -13.29 27.16 2.41
CA SER A 438 -14.69 26.99 2.84
C SER A 438 -14.87 25.96 3.96
N MET A 439 -13.77 25.36 4.42
CA MET A 439 -13.80 24.30 5.43
C MET A 439 -14.01 24.90 6.82
N ASP A 440 -14.88 24.26 7.62
CA ASP A 440 -15.15 24.73 8.97
C ASP A 440 -13.93 24.57 9.88
N LYS A 441 -13.86 25.44 10.89
CA LYS A 441 -12.74 25.50 11.83
C LYS A 441 -12.54 24.19 12.59
N ALA A 442 -13.61 23.51 13.01
CA ALA A 442 -13.52 22.30 13.80
C ALA A 442 -12.93 21.13 13.01
N THR A 443 -13.22 21.04 11.70
CA THR A 443 -12.59 20.09 10.80
C THR A 443 -11.10 20.35 10.66
N LYS A 444 -10.69 21.61 10.46
CA LYS A 444 -9.26 21.99 10.38
C LYS A 444 -8.51 21.67 11.68
N GLU A 445 -9.07 22.04 12.83
CA GLU A 445 -8.50 21.74 14.17
C GLU A 445 -8.34 20.23 14.40
N ARG A 446 -9.30 19.41 13.95
CA ARG A 446 -9.20 17.95 14.04
C ARG A 446 -8.06 17.38 13.19
N VAL A 447 -7.84 17.93 12.00
CA VAL A 447 -6.72 17.51 11.14
C VAL A 447 -5.39 17.89 11.77
N ILE A 448 -5.26 19.11 12.30
CA ILE A 448 -4.06 19.55 13.04
C ILE A 448 -3.78 18.60 14.21
N ALA A 449 -4.79 18.25 15.00
CA ALA A 449 -4.64 17.31 16.11
C ALA A 449 -4.14 15.93 15.64
N ARG A 450 -4.65 15.42 14.51
CA ARG A 450 -4.26 14.13 13.96
C ARG A 450 -2.82 14.10 13.43
N MET A 451 -2.33 15.18 12.84
CA MET A 451 -0.93 15.28 12.40
C MET A 451 0.06 15.24 13.58
N LYS A 452 -0.39 15.60 14.78
CA LYS A 452 0.43 15.61 16.01
C LYS A 452 0.33 14.32 16.83
N LEU A 453 -0.53 13.38 16.43
CA LEU A 453 -0.60 12.07 17.08
C LEU A 453 0.71 11.29 16.86
N PRO A 454 1.07 10.34 17.74
CA PRO A 454 2.17 9.41 17.48
C PRO A 454 1.94 8.67 16.16
N ALA A 455 3.02 8.39 15.42
CA ALA A 455 2.95 7.68 14.14
C ALA A 455 2.32 6.27 14.26
N SER A 456 2.44 5.65 15.44
CA SER A 456 1.79 4.38 15.80
C SER A 456 0.26 4.47 15.98
N SER A 457 -0.32 5.68 15.99
CA SER A 457 -1.76 5.85 16.14
C SER A 457 -2.50 5.54 14.84
N PRO A 458 -3.59 4.74 14.87
CA PRO A 458 -4.42 4.49 13.69
C PRO A 458 -5.13 5.76 13.17
N GLN A 459 -5.10 6.85 13.94
CA GLN A 459 -5.69 8.14 13.58
C GLN A 459 -4.65 9.17 13.11
N HIS A 460 -3.36 8.83 13.12
CA HIS A 460 -2.29 9.71 12.64
C HIS A 460 -2.48 10.01 11.14
N MET A 461 -2.24 11.26 10.77
CA MET A 461 -2.38 11.72 9.37
C MET A 461 -1.15 12.52 8.94
N PRO A 462 -0.57 12.23 7.75
CA PRO A 462 -0.83 11.06 6.92
C PRO A 462 -0.40 9.76 7.63
N PRO A 463 -1.01 8.61 7.33
CA PRO A 463 -0.54 7.33 7.87
C PRO A 463 0.90 7.05 7.44
N GLU A 464 1.76 6.64 8.38
CA GLU A 464 3.20 6.48 8.14
C GLU A 464 3.50 5.51 7.00
N ARG A 465 2.67 4.47 6.84
CA ARG A 465 2.77 3.49 5.75
C ARG A 465 2.82 4.13 4.36
N PHE A 466 2.16 5.27 4.18
CA PHE A 466 2.13 6.00 2.91
C PHE A 466 3.15 7.12 2.87
N ARG A 467 3.23 7.91 3.95
CA ARG A 467 4.09 9.11 3.96
C ARG A 467 4.46 9.55 5.36
N THR A 468 5.64 10.14 5.49
CA THR A 468 6.10 10.82 6.69
C THR A 468 6.27 12.32 6.42
N LEU A 469 5.83 13.16 7.36
CA LEU A 469 6.06 14.61 7.35
C LEU A 469 7.10 14.98 8.41
N THR A 470 7.97 15.92 8.08
CA THR A 470 8.88 16.55 9.04
C THR A 470 8.14 17.53 9.96
N ALA A 471 8.76 17.89 11.09
CA ALA A 471 8.20 18.89 12.00
C ALA A 471 7.94 20.25 11.31
N ASP A 472 8.86 20.68 10.44
CA ASP A 472 8.72 21.93 9.68
C ASP A 472 7.55 21.87 8.68
N GLU A 473 7.34 20.73 8.03
CA GLU A 473 6.20 20.53 7.13
C GLU A 473 4.88 20.53 7.89
N ILE A 474 4.82 19.87 9.05
CA ILE A 474 3.64 19.89 9.94
C ILE A 474 3.36 21.33 10.38
N ALA A 475 4.37 22.10 10.78
CA ALA A 475 4.21 23.50 11.20
C ALA A 475 3.67 24.39 10.07
N LYS A 476 4.15 24.20 8.82
CA LYS A 476 3.62 24.91 7.65
C LYS A 476 2.15 24.59 7.40
N VAL A 477 1.76 23.32 7.45
CA VAL A 477 0.38 22.90 7.25
C VAL A 477 -0.51 23.41 8.38
N GLU A 478 -0.06 23.34 9.62
CA GLU A 478 -0.78 23.88 10.77
C GLU A 478 -1.05 25.38 10.62
N ALA A 479 -0.05 26.16 10.19
CA ALA A 479 -0.22 27.59 9.94
C ALA A 479 -1.26 27.88 8.85
N GLU A 480 -1.34 27.06 7.80
CA GLU A 480 -2.34 27.20 6.75
C GLU A 480 -3.75 26.82 7.22
N LEU A 481 -3.87 25.71 7.95
CA LEU A 481 -5.14 25.23 8.49
C LEU A 481 -5.67 26.11 9.64
N SER A 482 -4.83 26.97 10.22
CA SER A 482 -5.25 27.92 11.26
C SER A 482 -5.82 29.23 10.71
N LYS A 483 -5.76 29.44 9.39
CA LYS A 483 -6.45 30.54 8.68
C LYS A 483 -7.92 30.18 8.46
#